data_AF-A0A7J4S2S9-F1
#
_entry.id   AF-A0A7J4S2S9-F1
#
_cell.length_a   1.000
_cell.length_b   1.000
_cell.length_c   1.000
_cell.angle_alpha   90.00
_cell.angle_beta   90.00
_cell.angle_gamma   90.00
#
_symmetry.space_group_name_H-M   'P 1'
#
loop_
_entity.id
_entity.type
_entity.pdbx_description
1 polymer ?
#
loop_
_entity_poly.entity_id
_entity_poly.type
_entity_poly.pdbx_seq_one_letter_code
_entity_poly.pdbx_strand_id
1 'polypeptide(L)'
;MAFEHLVLAAAKTVVLALGLTISGWSFLAYRRRGDRLMLGLAVAFGLVAVGSFLEGFLFEILNWDLLTVHLVESVFVFTGLATIAFLLRPRGART
;
A
#
# COMPACT_ATOMS: atom_id res chain seq x y z
N MET A 1 15.14 22.46 -4.56
CA MET A 1 15.97 21.34 -5.09
C MET A 1 16.26 20.29 -4.02
N ALA A 2 17.37 20.30 -3.26
CA ALA A 2 17.71 19.18 -2.36
C ALA A 2 16.70 18.92 -1.22
N PHE A 3 16.12 19.97 -0.63
CA PHE A 3 15.16 19.84 0.46
C PHE A 3 13.83 19.20 0.02
N GLU A 4 13.36 19.50 -1.20
CA GLU A 4 12.10 18.95 -1.73
C GLU A 4 12.20 17.44 -1.97
N HIS A 5 13.34 16.97 -2.48
CA HIS A 5 13.62 15.54 -2.62
C HIS A 5 13.68 14.84 -1.26
N LEU A 6 14.30 15.48 -0.26
CA LEU A 6 14.39 14.92 1.09
C LEU A 6 13.00 14.79 1.74
N VAL A 7 12.13 15.79 1.56
CA VAL A 7 10.75 15.77 2.09
C VAL A 7 9.93 14.68 1.42
N LEU A 8 10.02 14.55 0.09
CA LEU A 8 9.33 13.50 -0.66
C LEU A 8 9.82 12.10 -0.24
N ALA A 9 11.14 11.91 -0.14
CA ALA A 9 11.73 10.66 0.31
C ALA A 9 11.30 10.31 1.74
N ALA A 10 11.32 11.28 2.66
CA ALA A 10 10.88 11.08 4.04
C ALA A 10 9.40 10.70 4.11
N ALA A 11 8.53 11.42 3.39
CA ALA A 11 7.10 11.11 3.33
C ALA A 11 6.84 9.69 2.80
N LYS A 12 7.50 9.31 1.70
CA LYS A 12 7.39 7.95 1.14
C LYS A 12 7.87 6.88 2.12
N THR A 13 8.96 7.14 2.83
CA THR A 13 9.49 6.20 3.83
C THR A 13 8.49 5.99 4.97
N VAL A 14 7.81 7.05 5.41
CA VAL A 14 6.76 6.96 6.43
C VAL A 14 5.55 6.17 5.93
N VAL A 15 5.07 6.46 4.71
CA VAL A 15 3.96 5.71 4.10
C VAL A 15 4.30 4.23 3.95
N LEU A 16 5.51 3.92 3.50
CA LEU A 16 6.02 2.57 3.39
C LEU A 16 6.03 1.85 4.74
N ALA A 17 6.61 2.49 5.77
CA ALA A 17 6.71 1.92 7.11
C ALA A 17 5.33 1.64 7.70
N LEU A 18 4.38 2.57 7.52
CA LEU A 18 3.00 2.39 7.97
C LEU A 18 2.31 1.26 7.19
N GLY A 19 2.42 1.22 5.86
CA GLY A 19 1.85 0.18 5.02
C GLY A 19 2.35 -1.22 5.38
N LEU A 20 3.67 -1.36 5.59
CA LEU A 20 4.29 -2.61 6.06
C LEU A 20 3.84 -2.99 7.47
N THR A 21 3.72 -2.04 8.38
CA THR A 21 3.27 -2.30 9.75
C THR A 21 1.83 -2.82 9.74
N ILE A 22 0.94 -2.16 9.00
CA ILE A 22 -0.47 -2.57 8.89
C ILE A 22 -0.59 -3.94 8.19
N SER A 23 0.15 -4.16 7.11
CA SER A 23 0.20 -5.45 6.41
C SER A 23 0.68 -6.57 7.34
N GLY A 24 1.77 -6.33 8.08
CA GLY A 24 2.35 -7.28 9.03
C GLY A 24 1.42 -7.60 10.20
N TRP A 25 0.76 -6.60 10.79
CA TRP A 25 -0.22 -6.83 11.85
C TRP A 25 -1.45 -7.57 11.34
N SER A 26 -1.93 -7.24 10.14
CA SER A 26 -3.06 -7.93 9.51
C SER A 26 -2.72 -9.40 9.22
N PHE A 27 -1.51 -9.68 8.74
CA PHE A 27 -1.03 -11.05 8.52
C PHE A 27 -0.86 -11.82 9.83
N LEU A 28 -0.29 -11.19 10.86
CA LEU A 28 -0.12 -11.81 12.15
C LEU A 28 -1.48 -12.12 12.81
N ALA A 29 -2.45 -11.23 12.65
CA ALA A 29 -3.81 -11.43 13.15
C ALA A 29 -4.57 -12.50 12.36
N TYR A 30 -4.37 -12.58 11.04
CA TYR A 30 -4.84 -13.70 10.22
C TYR A 30 -4.29 -15.03 10.76
N ARG A 31 -2.98 -15.11 11.04
CA ARG A 31 -2.37 -16.34 11.56
C ARG A 31 -2.93 -16.77 12.92
N ARG A 32 -3.36 -15.81 13.75
CA ARG A 32 -3.92 -16.10 15.09
C ARG A 32 -5.41 -16.43 15.07
N ARG A 33 -6.22 -15.82 14.20
CA ARG A 33 -7.69 -15.96 14.21
C ARG A 33 -8.29 -16.66 12.99
N GLY A 34 -7.51 -16.88 11.93
CA GLY A 34 -7.96 -17.53 10.70
C GLY A 34 -8.96 -16.72 9.87
N ASP A 35 -9.18 -15.44 10.19
CA ASP A 35 -10.17 -14.61 9.52
C ASP A 35 -9.67 -14.17 8.13
N ARG A 36 -10.35 -14.67 7.09
CA ARG A 36 -10.04 -14.36 5.69
C ARG A 36 -10.12 -12.86 5.37
N LEU A 37 -10.90 -12.08 6.12
CA LEU A 37 -10.90 -10.61 5.99
C LEU A 37 -9.53 -10.02 6.33
N MET A 38 -8.87 -10.50 7.39
CA MET A 38 -7.57 -9.98 7.81
C MET A 38 -6.47 -10.34 6.80
N LEU A 39 -6.58 -11.49 6.13
CA LEU A 39 -5.67 -11.84 5.03
C LEU A 39 -5.84 -10.86 3.85
N GLY A 40 -7.08 -10.56 3.46
CA GLY A 40 -7.33 -9.62 2.36
C GLY A 40 -6.81 -8.21 2.66
N LEU A 41 -6.92 -7.75 3.91
CA LEU A 41 -6.29 -6.50 4.36
C LEU A 41 -4.77 -6.57 4.31
N ALA A 42 -4.17 -7.67 4.77
CA ALA A 42 -2.72 -7.86 4.72
C ALA A 42 -2.18 -7.76 3.28
N VAL A 43 -2.86 -8.42 2.35
CA VAL A 43 -2.52 -8.39 0.92
C VAL A 43 -2.70 -6.98 0.35
N ALA A 44 -3.82 -6.32 0.61
CA ALA A 44 -4.09 -4.98 0.09
C ALA A 44 -3.03 -3.96 0.55
N PHE A 45 -2.74 -3.91 1.85
CA PHE A 45 -1.70 -3.02 2.38
C PHE A 45 -0.29 -3.39 1.91
N GLY A 46 0.00 -4.69 1.76
CA GLY A 46 1.26 -5.15 1.18
C GLY A 46 1.45 -4.68 -0.26
N LEU A 47 0.37 -4.75 -1.06
CA LEU A 47 0.36 -4.33 -2.46
C LEU A 47 0.61 -2.82 -2.61
N VAL A 48 -0.04 -2.01 -1.76
CA VAL A 48 0.19 -0.55 -1.69
C VAL A 48 1.63 -0.23 -1.29
N ALA A 49 2.15 -0.89 -0.25
CA ALA A 49 3.51 -0.67 0.22
C ALA A 49 4.56 -1.02 -0.85
N VAL A 50 4.38 -2.16 -1.53
CA VAL A 50 5.27 -2.58 -2.63
C VAL A 50 5.21 -1.59 -3.79
N GLY A 51 4.01 -1.14 -4.20
CA GLY A 51 3.86 -0.15 -5.26
C GLY A 51 4.58 1.16 -4.97
N SER A 52 4.41 1.70 -3.76
CA SER A 52 5.06 2.95 -3.34
C SER A 52 6.58 2.80 -3.18
N PHE A 53 7.06 1.64 -2.71
CA PHE A 53 8.49 1.33 -2.71
C PHE A 53 9.08 1.30 -4.11
N LEU A 54 8.39 0.59 -5.02
CA LEU A 54 8.84 0.41 -6.39
C LEU A 54 8.91 1.74 -7.12
N GLU A 55 7.99 2.66 -6.81
CA GLU A 55 7.99 3.99 -7.38
C GLU A 55 9.19 4.84 -6.90
N GLY A 56 9.47 4.82 -5.60
CA GLY A 56 10.70 5.44 -5.08
C GLY A 56 11.96 4.84 -5.72
N PHE A 57 12.03 3.51 -5.81
CA PHE A 57 13.19 2.80 -6.35
C PHE A 57 13.41 3.08 -7.85
N LEU A 58 12.35 3.07 -8.67
CA LEU A 58 12.44 3.35 -10.11
C LEU A 58 12.83 4.81 -10.38
N PHE A 59 12.30 5.74 -9.60
CA PHE A 59 12.66 7.15 -9.75
C PHE A 59 14.13 7.40 -9.39
N GLU A 60 14.57 6.88 -8.23
CA GLU A 60 15.92 7.15 -7.71
C GLU A 60 17.02 6.43 -8.51
N ILE A 61 16.78 5.20 -8.97
CA ILE A 61 17.83 4.34 -9.57
C ILE A 61 17.76 4.31 -11.10
N LEU A 62 16.55 4.26 -11.68
CA LEU A 62 16.38 4.16 -13.13
C LEU A 62 16.21 5.53 -13.82
N ASN A 63 16.07 6.62 -13.06
CA ASN A 63 15.83 7.98 -13.58
C ASN A 63 14.64 8.01 -14.57
N TRP A 64 13.65 7.14 -14.33
CA TRP A 64 12.45 7.09 -15.16
C TRP A 64 11.59 8.32 -14.93
N ASP A 65 10.86 8.71 -15.98
CA ASP A 65 10.02 9.89 -15.95
C ASP A 65 8.97 9.78 -14.84
N LEU A 66 8.88 10.83 -14.02
CA LEU A 66 8.08 10.85 -12.78
C LEU A 66 6.62 10.48 -13.07
N LEU A 67 6.09 10.90 -14.21
CA LEU A 67 4.73 10.62 -14.65
C LEU A 67 4.48 9.11 -14.80
N THR A 68 5.42 8.39 -15.42
CA THR A 68 5.30 6.95 -15.68
C THR A 68 5.34 6.16 -14.38
N VAL A 69 6.28 6.51 -13.49
CA VAL A 69 6.44 5.80 -12.23
C VAL A 69 5.23 6.05 -11.32
N HIS A 70 4.76 7.29 -11.23
CA HIS A 70 3.61 7.66 -10.40
C HIS A 70 2.29 7.04 -10.91
N LEU A 71 2.14 6.86 -12.23
CA LEU A 71 1.02 6.11 -12.81
C LEU A 71 1.00 4.66 -12.33
N VAL A 72 2.16 3.99 -12.32
CA VAL A 72 2.26 2.60 -11.82
C VAL A 72 1.90 2.56 -10.34
N GLU A 73 2.47 3.44 -9.51
CA GLU A 73 2.11 3.53 -8.10
C GLU A 73 0.60 3.71 -7.91
N SER A 74 0.00 4.65 -8.64
CA SER A 74 -1.43 4.96 -8.55
C SER A 74 -2.32 3.75 -8.83
N VAL A 75 -1.91 2.86 -9.76
CA VAL A 75 -2.63 1.61 -10.03
C VAL A 75 -2.52 0.64 -8.85
N PHE A 76 -1.35 0.51 -8.23
CA PHE A 76 -1.18 -0.30 -7.01
C PHE A 76 -2.00 0.25 -5.84
N VAL A 77 -1.99 1.58 -5.65
CA VAL A 77 -2.80 2.24 -4.62
C VAL A 77 -4.29 2.03 -4.87
N PHE A 78 -4.74 2.24 -6.11
CA PHE A 78 -6.13 2.04 -6.50
C PHE A 78 -6.61 0.61 -6.27
N THR A 79 -5.81 -0.38 -6.69
CA THR A 79 -6.16 -1.81 -6.51
C THR A 79 -6.18 -2.21 -5.04
N GLY A 80 -5.24 -1.70 -4.23
CA GLY A 80 -5.23 -1.89 -2.78
C GLY A 80 -6.47 -1.30 -2.11
N LEU A 81 -6.80 -0.04 -2.41
CA LEU A 81 -7.99 0.63 -1.88
C LEU A 81 -9.29 -0.04 -2.34
N ALA A 82 -9.38 -0.44 -3.61
CA ALA A 82 -10.54 -1.16 -4.14
C ALA A 82 -10.75 -2.49 -3.41
N THR A 83 -9.67 -3.20 -3.09
CA THR A 83 -9.71 -4.45 -2.32
C THR A 83 -10.24 -4.19 -0.90
N ILE A 84 -9.72 -3.17 -0.22
CA ILE A 84 -10.18 -2.76 1.12
C ILE A 84 -11.68 -2.39 1.09
N ALA A 85 -12.10 -1.60 0.11
CA ALA A 85 -13.49 -1.19 -0.07
C ALA A 85 -14.43 -2.38 -0.31
N PHE A 86 -14.00 -3.35 -1.12
CA PHE A 86 -14.76 -4.58 -1.37
C PHE A 86 -14.87 -5.45 -0.09
N LEU A 87 -13.80 -5.53 0.70
CA LEU A 87 -13.79 -6.25 1.97
C LEU A 87 -14.73 -5.63 3.01
N LEU A 88 -14.77 -4.30 3.10
CA LEU A 88 -15.57 -3.55 4.06
C LEU A 88 -17.04 -3.38 3.67
N ARG A 89 -17.43 -3.74 2.44
CA ARG A 89 -18.80 -3.56 1.94
C ARG A 89 -19.81 -4.18 2.92
N PRO A 90 -20.73 -3.38 3.52
CA PRO A 90 -21.73 -3.89 4.44
C PRO A 90 -22.57 -4.96 3.75
N ARG A 91 -22.51 -6.19 4.26
CA ARG A 91 -23.47 -7.23 3.90
C ARG A 91 -24.71 -6.94 4.74
N GLY A 92 -25.77 -6.46 4.08
CA GLY A 92 -27.00 -6.04 4.76
C GLY A 92 -27.46 -7.08 5.78
N ALA A 93 -27.67 -6.62 7.01
CA ALA A 93 -28.34 -7.39 8.04
C ALA A 93 -29.75 -7.70 7.54
N ARG A 94 -29.94 -8.92 7.03
CA ARG A 94 -31.26 -9.51 6.90
C ARG A 94 -31.61 -10.10 8.26
N THR A 95 -32.33 -9.32 9.05
CA THR A 95 -33.16 -9.79 10.17
C THR A 95 -34.56 -9.28 9.91
#